data_AF-A0A6N8VVM5-F1
#
_entry.id   AF-A0A6N8VVM5-F1
#
_cell.length_a   1.000
_cell.length_b   1.000
_cell.length_c   1.000
_cell.angle_alpha   90.00
_cell.angle_beta   90.00
_cell.angle_gamma   90.00
#
_symmetry.space_group_name_H-M   'P 1'
#
loop_
_entity.id
_entity.type
_entity.pdbx_description
1 polymer ?
#
loop_
_entity_poly.entity_id
_entity_poly.type
_entity_poly.pdbx_seq_one_letter_code
_entity_poly.pdbx_strand_id
1 'polypeptide(L)'
;LASANSPLGGSNELRSQQAWAQMALGEMDSWLASGRTMLYHAVKEVDRAYNDRQSFVRMQVRTTHHLRRMAEEIAQISIKTTGAHAYVKGQPLERLYRDLTGGIVMAWKTDELQHSLGLAALGEEITIVGPAGT
;
A
#
# COMPACT_ATOMS: atom_id res chain seq x y z
N LEU A 1 27.05 -10.23 -19.24
CA LEU A 1 28.39 -10.80 -18.97
C LEU A 1 28.98 -10.11 -17.74
N ALA A 2 28.83 -10.73 -16.57
CA ALA A 2 29.60 -10.39 -15.38
C ALA A 2 30.39 -11.65 -15.00
N SER A 3 31.69 -11.48 -14.80
CA SER A 3 32.71 -12.52 -14.61
C SER A 3 32.52 -13.26 -13.28
N ALA A 4 32.71 -14.58 -13.32
CA ALA A 4 32.48 -15.52 -12.22
C ALA A 4 33.51 -15.47 -11.08
N ASN A 5 34.49 -14.56 -11.09
CA ASN A 5 35.57 -14.51 -10.08
C ASN A 5 35.96 -13.07 -9.70
N SER A 6 35.01 -12.29 -9.17
CA SER A 6 35.35 -11.08 -8.41
C SER A 6 35.55 -11.46 -6.93
N PRO A 7 36.52 -10.91 -6.18
CA PRO A 7 36.64 -11.12 -4.73
C PRO A 7 35.51 -10.42 -3.93
N LEU A 8 34.67 -9.63 -4.60
CA LEU A 8 33.35 -9.15 -4.15
C LEU A 8 32.21 -10.07 -4.65
N GLY A 9 32.58 -11.24 -5.17
CA GLY A 9 31.74 -12.17 -5.91
C GLY A 9 30.80 -12.91 -5.00
N GLY A 10 29.54 -12.49 -5.02
CA GLY A 10 28.45 -13.35 -4.59
C GLY A 10 28.44 -14.61 -5.46
N SER A 11 28.08 -15.73 -4.84
CA SER A 11 27.59 -16.94 -5.50
C SER A 11 26.77 -16.60 -6.77
N ASN A 12 26.71 -17.51 -7.74
CA ASN A 12 25.85 -17.41 -8.93
C ASN A 12 24.34 -17.52 -8.58
N GLU A 13 24.00 -17.02 -7.41
CA GLU A 13 22.76 -17.13 -6.68
C GLU A 13 21.96 -15.86 -6.97
N LEU A 14 20.71 -16.05 -7.35
CA LEU A 14 19.81 -14.96 -7.64
C LEU A 14 19.58 -14.14 -6.36
N ARG A 15 19.42 -12.82 -6.49
CA ARG A 15 19.11 -11.97 -5.32
C ARG A 15 17.86 -12.43 -4.57
N SER A 16 16.90 -13.05 -5.25
CA SER A 16 15.70 -13.64 -4.66
C SER A 16 15.96 -14.84 -3.74
N GLN A 17 17.12 -15.48 -3.83
CA GLN A 17 17.52 -16.58 -2.94
C GLN A 17 18.11 -16.07 -1.61
N GLN A 18 18.45 -14.78 -1.52
CA GLN A 18 18.95 -14.17 -0.31
C GLN A 18 17.81 -13.91 0.69
N ALA A 19 18.06 -14.20 1.97
CA ALA A 19 17.04 -14.10 3.03
C ALA A 19 16.40 -12.70 3.13
N TRP A 20 17.18 -11.63 2.98
CA TRP A 20 16.66 -10.26 3.02
C TRP A 20 15.64 -9.98 1.91
N ALA A 21 15.83 -10.55 0.71
CA ALA A 21 14.91 -10.38 -0.39
C ALA A 21 13.63 -11.19 -0.16
N GLN A 22 13.75 -12.40 0.38
CA GLN A 22 12.61 -13.26 0.73
C GLN A 22 11.74 -12.65 1.83
N MET A 23 12.36 -12.05 2.86
CA MET A 23 11.63 -11.34 3.91
C MET A 23 10.86 -10.15 3.32
N ALA A 24 11.49 -9.34 2.48
CA ALA A 24 10.83 -8.21 1.83
C ALA A 24 9.68 -8.66 0.91
N LEU A 25 9.87 -9.72 0.13
CA LEU A 25 8.84 -10.30 -0.73
C LEU A 25 7.66 -10.84 0.09
N GLY A 26 7.93 -11.55 1.18
CA GLY A 26 6.89 -12.07 2.07
C GLY A 26 6.09 -10.95 2.75
N GLU A 27 6.74 -9.86 3.15
CA GLU A 27 6.06 -8.69 3.71
C GLU A 27 5.15 -8.00 2.67
N MET A 28 5.65 -7.79 1.44
CA MET A 28 4.84 -7.25 0.35
C MET A 28 3.65 -8.16 0.00
N ASP A 29 3.85 -9.48 -0.02
CA ASP A 29 2.79 -10.45 -0.27
C ASP A 29 1.68 -10.38 0.79
N SER A 30 2.05 -10.31 2.07
CA SER A 30 1.11 -10.13 3.18
C SER A 30 0.27 -8.84 3.04
N TRP A 31 0.93 -7.73 2.71
CA TRP A 31 0.26 -6.45 2.44
C TRP A 31 -0.73 -6.57 1.27
N LEU A 32 -0.29 -7.11 0.13
CA LEU A 32 -1.14 -7.31 -1.05
C LEU A 32 -2.32 -8.24 -0.77
N ALA A 33 -2.11 -9.33 -0.03
CA ALA A 33 -3.15 -10.28 0.32
C ALA A 33 -4.25 -9.64 1.20
N SER A 34 -3.85 -8.87 2.22
CA SER A 34 -4.78 -8.15 3.10
C SER A 34 -5.55 -7.07 2.33
N GLY A 35 -4.87 -6.27 1.51
CA GLY A 35 -5.51 -5.24 0.70
C GLY A 35 -6.45 -5.79 -0.35
N ARG A 36 -6.08 -6.88 -1.03
CA ARG A 36 -6.97 -7.58 -1.97
C ARG A 36 -8.24 -8.07 -1.28
N THR A 37 -8.10 -8.66 -0.09
CA THR A 37 -9.24 -9.12 0.71
C THR A 37 -10.17 -7.97 1.07
N MET A 38 -9.63 -6.86 1.58
CA MET A 38 -10.41 -5.68 1.94
C MET A 38 -11.09 -5.02 0.73
N LEU A 39 -10.38 -4.88 -0.39
CA LEU A 39 -10.94 -4.31 -1.61
C LEU A 39 -12.09 -5.17 -2.13
N TYR A 40 -11.90 -6.48 -2.23
CA TYR A 40 -12.96 -7.37 -2.73
C TYR A 40 -14.13 -7.47 -1.77
N HIS A 41 -13.90 -7.40 -0.46
CA HIS A 41 -14.97 -7.26 0.51
C HIS A 41 -15.74 -5.96 0.25
N ALA A 42 -15.06 -4.81 0.17
CA ALA A 42 -15.70 -3.52 -0.08
C ALA A 42 -16.49 -3.49 -1.39
N VAL A 43 -15.95 -4.05 -2.49
CA VAL A 43 -16.65 -4.15 -3.78
C VAL A 43 -17.91 -5.01 -3.66
N LYS A 44 -17.89 -6.10 -2.87
CA LYS A 44 -19.10 -6.91 -2.64
C LYS A 44 -20.13 -6.19 -1.77
N GLU A 45 -19.67 -5.38 -0.83
CA GLU A 45 -20.55 -4.65 0.07
C GLU A 45 -21.08 -3.36 -0.55
N VAL A 46 -20.41 -2.74 -1.54
CA VAL A 46 -20.81 -1.42 -2.09
C VAL A 46 -22.19 -1.46 -2.74
N ASP A 47 -22.54 -2.57 -3.37
CA ASP A 47 -23.82 -2.76 -4.07
C ASP A 47 -24.94 -3.24 -3.12
N ARG A 48 -24.64 -3.47 -1.84
CA ARG A 48 -25.65 -3.90 -0.86
C ARG A 48 -26.44 -2.71 -0.34
N ALA A 49 -27.73 -2.94 -0.08
CA ALA A 49 -28.53 -2.00 0.68
C ALA A 49 -28.02 -1.97 2.13
N TYR A 50 -27.45 -0.86 2.55
CA TYR A 50 -27.08 -0.64 3.94
C TYR A 50 -28.31 -0.20 4.73
N ASN A 51 -28.55 -0.85 5.87
CA ASN A 51 -29.60 -0.44 6.81
C ASN A 51 -29.25 0.88 7.51
N ASP A 52 -27.98 1.25 7.54
CA ASP A 52 -27.45 2.43 8.22
C ASP A 52 -26.32 3.08 7.40
N ARG A 53 -26.43 4.40 7.18
CA ARG A 53 -25.43 5.21 6.46
C ARG A 53 -24.05 5.11 7.11
N GLN A 54 -23.97 5.07 8.44
CA GLN A 54 -22.69 5.03 9.14
C GLN A 54 -21.93 3.72 8.87
N SER A 55 -22.65 2.62 8.67
CA SER A 55 -22.04 1.33 8.31
C SER A 55 -21.35 1.37 6.95
N PHE A 56 -21.96 2.04 5.96
CA PHE A 56 -21.32 2.29 4.67
C PHE A 56 -20.08 3.17 4.80
N VAL A 57 -20.20 4.32 5.49
CA VAL A 57 -19.08 5.27 5.65
C VAL A 57 -17.90 4.63 6.37
N ARG A 58 -18.14 3.86 7.44
CA ARG A 58 -17.09 3.11 8.16
C ARG A 58 -16.37 2.11 7.26
N MET A 59 -17.12 1.37 6.43
CA MET A 59 -16.56 0.43 5.45
C MET A 59 -15.71 1.16 4.40
N GLN A 60 -16.19 2.28 3.87
CA GLN A 60 -15.49 3.08 2.87
C GLN A 60 -14.18 3.67 3.43
N VAL A 61 -14.23 4.30 4.61
CA VAL A 61 -13.08 4.91 5.27
C VAL A 61 -12.03 3.85 5.61
N ARG A 62 -12.44 2.72 6.21
CA ARG A 62 -11.53 1.62 6.57
C ARG A 62 -10.83 1.04 5.35
N THR A 63 -11.58 0.79 4.29
CA THR A 63 -11.04 0.26 3.04
C THR A 63 -10.03 1.21 2.43
N THR A 64 -10.41 2.48 2.30
CA THR A 64 -9.57 3.51 1.67
C THR A 64 -8.28 3.73 2.47
N HIS A 65 -8.37 3.80 3.80
CA HIS A 65 -7.22 3.93 4.69
C HIS A 65 -6.24 2.78 4.52
N HIS A 66 -6.72 1.53 4.60
CA HIS A 66 -5.86 0.36 4.54
C HIS A 66 -5.16 0.22 3.19
N LEU A 67 -5.88 0.45 2.09
CA LEU A 67 -5.29 0.39 0.75
C LEU A 67 -4.22 1.46 0.54
N ARG A 68 -4.40 2.64 1.12
CA ARG A 68 -3.38 3.72 1.08
C ARG A 68 -2.16 3.36 1.90
N ARG A 69 -2.36 2.83 3.12
CA ARG A 69 -1.24 2.40 3.97
C ARG A 69 -0.47 1.25 3.34
N MET A 70 -1.18 0.28 2.76
CA MET A 70 -0.60 -0.83 2.00
C MET A 70 0.23 -0.31 0.81
N ALA A 71 -0.31 0.64 0.03
CA ALA A 71 0.39 1.23 -1.10
C ALA A 71 1.71 1.90 -0.69
N GLU A 72 1.70 2.63 0.43
CA GLU A 72 2.90 3.26 0.98
C GLU A 72 3.96 2.23 1.41
N GLU A 73 3.55 1.20 2.16
CA GLU A 73 4.47 0.15 2.61
C GLU A 73 5.11 -0.59 1.43
N ILE A 74 4.29 -1.02 0.46
CA ILE A 74 4.79 -1.71 -0.74
C ILE A 74 5.77 -0.82 -1.51
N ALA A 75 5.46 0.48 -1.66
CA ALA A 75 6.35 1.42 -2.34
C ALA A 75 7.71 1.50 -1.64
N GLN A 76 7.71 1.66 -0.32
CA GLN A 76 8.94 1.75 0.48
C GLN A 76 9.75 0.45 0.44
N ILE A 77 9.11 -0.70 0.65
CA ILE A 77 9.79 -2.01 0.61
C ILE A 77 10.38 -2.25 -0.78
N SER A 78 9.64 -1.95 -1.85
CA SER A 78 10.11 -2.16 -3.23
C SER A 78 11.37 -1.38 -3.57
N ILE A 79 11.41 -0.08 -3.23
CA ILE A 79 12.59 0.77 -3.46
C ILE A 79 13.78 0.29 -2.61
N LYS A 80 13.57 -0.03 -1.33
CA LYS A 80 14.64 -0.50 -0.44
C LYS A 80 15.24 -1.83 -0.91
N THR A 81 14.40 -2.76 -1.34
CA THR A 81 14.80 -4.11 -1.79
C THR A 81 15.59 -4.07 -3.10
N THR A 82 15.26 -3.15 -4.00
CA THR A 82 15.94 -3.01 -5.30
C THR A 82 17.19 -2.14 -5.22
N GLY A 83 17.28 -1.26 -4.22
CA GLY A 83 18.44 -0.41 -3.94
C GLY A 83 18.71 0.58 -5.08
N ALA A 84 19.98 0.87 -5.36
CA ALA A 84 20.36 1.86 -6.38
C ALA A 84 19.78 1.60 -7.79
N HIS A 85 19.45 0.34 -8.10
CA HIS A 85 18.87 -0.03 -9.40
C HIS A 85 17.44 0.53 -9.58
N ALA A 86 16.75 0.85 -8.49
CA ALA A 86 15.42 1.46 -8.51
C ALA A 86 15.38 2.83 -9.18
N TYR A 87 16.49 3.57 -9.07
CA TYR A 87 16.62 4.97 -9.48
C TYR A 87 17.25 5.13 -10.87
N VAL A 88 17.56 4.01 -11.54
CA VAL A 88 18.20 4.06 -12.86
C VAL A 88 17.19 4.55 -13.89
N LYS A 89 17.62 5.53 -14.70
CA LYS A 89 16.85 6.06 -15.82
C LYS A 89 16.40 4.91 -16.74
N GLY A 90 15.10 4.75 -16.92
CA GLY A 90 14.48 3.67 -17.69
C GLY A 90 13.79 2.60 -16.86
N GLN A 91 13.98 2.58 -15.54
CA GLN A 91 13.19 1.74 -14.63
C GLN A 91 11.92 2.49 -14.19
N PRO A 92 10.74 1.84 -14.16
CA PRO A 92 9.50 2.50 -13.78
C PRO A 92 9.36 2.68 -12.26
N LEU A 93 10.22 2.04 -11.46
CA LEU A 93 10.00 1.86 -10.04
C LEU A 93 10.01 3.17 -9.25
N GLU A 94 10.92 4.10 -9.58
CA GLU A 94 10.93 5.43 -8.97
C GLU A 94 9.62 6.19 -9.23
N ARG A 95 9.08 6.10 -10.46
CA ARG A 95 7.80 6.72 -10.79
C ARG A 95 6.67 6.06 -9.99
N LEU A 96 6.62 4.74 -9.95
CA LEU A 96 5.59 4.01 -9.19
C LEU A 96 5.64 4.37 -7.70
N TYR A 97 6.84 4.48 -7.13
CA TYR A 97 7.03 4.95 -5.76
C TYR A 97 6.39 6.33 -5.57
N ARG A 98 6.75 7.31 -6.42
CA ARG A 98 6.21 8.67 -6.33
C ARG A 98 4.69 8.71 -6.49
N ASP A 99 4.13 7.92 -7.41
CA ASP A 99 2.69 7.86 -7.66
C ASP A 99 1.95 7.27 -6.44
N LEU A 100 2.46 6.18 -5.85
CA LEU A 100 1.88 5.55 -4.66
C LEU A 100 2.00 6.43 -3.41
N THR A 101 3.17 7.02 -3.15
CA THR A 101 3.36 7.94 -2.03
C THR A 101 2.63 9.25 -2.23
N GLY A 102 2.52 9.75 -3.47
CA GLY A 102 1.75 10.94 -3.78
C GLY A 102 0.27 10.74 -3.45
N GLY A 103 -0.25 9.52 -3.67
CA GLY A 103 -1.61 9.15 -3.32
C GLY A 103 -1.99 9.51 -1.87
N ILE A 104 -1.09 9.31 -0.89
CA ILE A 104 -1.40 9.46 0.55
C ILE A 104 -1.76 10.90 0.94
N VAL A 105 -1.28 11.90 0.19
CA VAL A 105 -1.50 13.33 0.45
C VAL A 105 -2.59 13.95 -0.42
N MET A 106 -3.14 13.18 -1.37
CA MET A 106 -4.30 13.60 -2.17
C MET A 106 -5.58 13.54 -1.32
N ALA A 107 -6.71 13.91 -1.94
CA ALA A 107 -8.02 13.88 -1.28
C ALA A 107 -8.25 12.59 -0.49
N TRP A 108 -8.86 12.74 0.70
CA TRP A 108 -8.90 11.71 1.75
C TRP A 108 -7.49 11.34 2.21
N LYS A 109 -6.80 12.31 2.83
CA LYS A 109 -5.44 12.09 3.30
C LYS A 109 -5.41 10.92 4.28
N THR A 110 -4.33 10.15 4.26
CA THR A 110 -4.23 8.96 5.13
C THR A 110 -4.44 9.31 6.61
N ASP A 111 -3.88 10.43 7.08
CA ASP A 111 -4.04 10.89 8.48
C ASP A 111 -5.48 11.31 8.80
N GLU A 112 -6.19 11.95 7.86
CA GLU A 112 -7.60 12.32 8.02
C GLU A 112 -8.47 11.06 8.14
N LEU A 113 -8.20 10.06 7.30
CA LEU A 113 -8.87 8.76 7.36
C LEU A 113 -8.55 8.03 8.67
N GLN A 114 -7.31 8.08 9.14
CA GLN A 114 -6.90 7.47 10.40
C GLN A 114 -7.61 8.13 11.60
N HIS A 115 -7.72 9.46 11.61
CA HIS A 115 -8.50 10.18 12.61
C HIS A 115 -9.99 9.77 12.59
N SER A 116 -10.61 9.70 11.41
CA SER A 116 -11.98 9.21 11.25
C SER A 116 -12.14 7.76 11.73
N LEU A 117 -11.16 6.88 11.51
CA LEU A 117 -11.19 5.54 12.08
C LEU A 117 -11.14 5.54 13.61
N GLY A 118 -10.39 6.46 14.21
CA GLY A 118 -10.35 6.66 15.65
C GLY A 118 -11.72 7.06 16.20
N LEU A 119 -12.37 8.06 15.60
CA LEU A 119 -13.72 8.49 15.97
C LEU A 119 -14.73 7.33 15.85
N ALA A 120 -14.72 6.64 14.71
CA ALA A 120 -15.62 5.50 14.49
C ALA A 120 -15.40 4.36 15.48
N ALA A 121 -14.15 4.12 15.93
CA ALA A 121 -13.84 3.11 16.93
C ALA A 121 -14.41 3.46 18.32
N LEU A 122 -14.60 4.75 18.61
CA LEU A 122 -15.24 5.25 19.82
C LEU A 122 -16.77 5.27 19.73
N GLY A 123 -17.35 4.89 18.58
CA GLY A 123 -18.78 4.92 18.34
C GLY A 123 -19.30 6.26 17.82
N GLU A 124 -18.42 7.22 17.57
CA GLU A 124 -18.80 8.53 17.02
C GLU A 124 -19.20 8.40 15.54
N GLU A 125 -20.10 9.27 15.12
CA GLU A 125 -20.47 9.39 13.72
C GLU A 125 -19.33 10.00 12.91
N ILE A 126 -19.10 9.43 11.72
CA ILE A 126 -18.07 9.93 10.80
C ILE A 126 -18.68 10.31 9.46
N THR A 127 -18.03 11.24 8.79
CA THR A 127 -18.39 11.67 7.44
C THR A 127 -17.15 11.67 6.57
N ILE A 128 -17.35 11.42 5.28
CA ILE A 128 -16.31 11.54 4.27
C ILE A 128 -16.89 12.37 3.14
N VAL A 129 -16.22 13.48 2.82
CA VAL A 129 -16.64 14.44 1.78
C VAL A 129 -15.65 14.40 0.64
N GLY A 130 -16.13 14.63 -0.58
CA GLY A 130 -15.27 14.58 -1.76
C GLY A 130 -14.12 15.61 -1.72
N PRO A 131 -13.17 15.52 -2.66
CA PRO A 131 -12.02 16.42 -2.77
C PRO A 131 -12.37 17.92 -2.78
N ALA A 132 -13.59 18.26 -3.22
CA ALA A 132 -14.07 19.63 -3.34
C ALA A 132 -14.77 20.17 -2.09
N GLY A 133 -15.00 19.34 -1.07
CA GLY A 133 -15.78 19.71 0.12
C GLY A 133 -17.23 20.03 -0.23
N THR A 134 -18.14 19.08 -0.01
CA THR A 134 -19.58 19.36 0.03
C THR A 134 -20.17 18.74 1.26
#